data_AF-A0A9C9X262-F1
#
_entry.id   AF-A0A9C9X262-F1
#
_cell.length_a   1.000
_cell.length_b   1.000
_cell.length_c   1.000
_cell.angle_alpha   90.00
_cell.angle_beta   90.00
_cell.angle_gamma   90.00
#
_symmetry.space_group_name_H-M   'P 1'
#
loop_
_entity.id
_entity.type
_entity.pdbx_description
1 polymer ?
#
loop_
_entity_poly.entity_id
_entity_poly.type
_entity_poly.pdbx_seq_one_letter_code
_entity_poly.pdbx_strand_id
1 'polypeptide(L)'
;MTNKANLRRCSVCVDIRKGHKINLLWEVDSARQNSGKEGRFLRMETPVLQQCPTIEQISEENLRLKAQLKRQEEMYENSNMELLKWMVESEKKSRQLTKLNAALKKIFLSTVEIVQNIIEIKDPGSKDHSERVSRCSRFLAQKMAVSPTQVELIAIAAKIHELGKVAIPESILQKSDDELDEQDSRILEHYPVLGAACLENIPNFQKIARIIKHQNEYYDGKGKPDGFSGDQIPIGSRIIAIADYFDTIYFMQQEYETAAEALTGLQQHLDTLFDGKIFPHLYAFVIQHYSETEERKDTKIAPHLLRPGMVLARDIISTNNVLLLPQHTELDKKKIEKLLKHQNLDPIQGGIFILNERSAS
;
A
#
# COMPACT_ATOMS: atom_id res chain seq x y z
N MET A 1 10.30 -94.86 -9.19
CA MET A 1 11.28 -94.59 -10.28
C MET A 1 10.50 -94.37 -11.56
N THR A 2 10.23 -93.11 -11.91
CA THR A 2 9.54 -92.74 -13.15
C THR A 2 10.35 -91.63 -13.81
N ASN A 3 10.80 -91.95 -15.02
CA ASN A 3 11.72 -91.20 -15.85
C ASN A 3 11.24 -89.76 -16.06
N LYS A 4 12.08 -88.77 -15.71
CA LYS A 4 11.91 -87.38 -16.16
C LYS A 4 12.22 -87.32 -17.66
N ALA A 5 11.20 -87.30 -18.51
CA ALA A 5 11.37 -86.86 -19.89
C ALA A 5 11.51 -85.33 -19.87
N ASN A 6 12.73 -84.84 -20.09
CA ASN A 6 13.02 -83.42 -20.23
C ASN A 6 12.51 -82.92 -21.60
N LEU A 7 11.34 -82.29 -21.62
CA LEU A 7 10.83 -81.60 -22.81
C LEU A 7 11.54 -80.24 -22.94
N ARG A 8 12.29 -80.01 -24.04
CA ARG A 8 13.13 -78.79 -24.20
C ARG A 8 12.71 -77.82 -25.31
N ARG A 9 11.80 -78.16 -26.22
CA ARG A 9 11.34 -77.23 -27.26
C ARG A 9 9.86 -77.41 -27.56
N CYS A 10 9.12 -76.30 -27.54
CA CYS A 10 7.76 -76.20 -28.06
C CYS A 10 7.83 -75.31 -29.30
N SER A 11 7.59 -75.89 -30.48
CA SER A 11 7.48 -75.14 -31.73
C SER A 11 6.01 -75.10 -32.11
N VAL A 12 5.40 -73.92 -32.08
CA VAL A 12 4.01 -73.73 -32.51
C VAL A 12 4.02 -73.41 -33.99
N CYS A 13 3.60 -74.37 -34.84
CA CYS A 13 3.30 -74.10 -36.24
C CYS A 13 1.81 -73.83 -36.39
N VAL A 14 1.45 -72.62 -36.84
CA VAL A 14 0.07 -72.24 -37.17
C VAL A 14 -0.09 -72.32 -38.69
N ASP A 15 -0.90 -73.27 -39.17
CA ASP A 15 -1.30 -73.31 -40.58
C ASP A 15 -2.58 -72.47 -40.77
N ILE A 16 -2.43 -71.31 -41.41
CA ILE A 16 -3.47 -70.26 -41.46
C ILE A 16 -4.49 -70.53 -42.60
N ARG A 17 -4.32 -71.56 -43.45
CA ARG A 17 -5.12 -71.64 -44.69
C ARG A 17 -6.44 -72.39 -44.62
N LYS A 18 -6.74 -73.20 -43.59
CA LYS A 18 -8.06 -73.85 -43.44
C LYS A 18 -8.39 -74.14 -41.97
N GLY A 19 -9.25 -73.32 -41.37
CA GLY A 19 -10.00 -73.66 -40.16
C GLY A 19 -9.17 -74.11 -38.95
N HIS A 20 -8.56 -73.15 -38.25
CA HIS A 20 -8.05 -73.19 -36.88
C HIS A 20 -7.85 -74.60 -36.26
N LYS A 21 -6.77 -75.28 -36.64
CA LYS A 21 -6.21 -76.38 -35.85
C LYS A 21 -4.76 -76.06 -35.51
N ILE A 22 -4.49 -75.87 -34.23
CA ILE A 22 -3.14 -75.73 -33.69
C ILE A 22 -2.69 -77.13 -33.26
N ASN A 23 -1.70 -77.69 -33.95
CA ASN A 23 -1.08 -78.95 -33.55
C ASN A 23 0.22 -78.65 -32.80
N LEU A 24 0.29 -79.08 -31.54
CA LEU A 24 1.51 -79.04 -30.75
C LEU A 24 2.29 -80.34 -30.97
N LEU A 25 3.43 -80.27 -31.66
CA LEU A 25 4.35 -81.39 -31.84
C LEU A 25 5.38 -81.38 -30.71
N TRP A 26 5.48 -82.50 -29.99
CA TRP A 26 6.53 -82.73 -29.00
C TRP A 26 7.47 -83.82 -29.51
N GLU A 27 8.76 -83.52 -29.59
CA GLU A 27 9.81 -84.50 -29.87
C GLU A 27 10.32 -85.04 -28.52
N VAL A 28 10.25 -86.35 -28.30
CA VAL A 28 10.72 -87.00 -27.07
C VAL A 28 11.80 -88.01 -27.42
N ASP A 29 13.03 -87.77 -27.00
CA ASP A 29 14.13 -88.71 -27.20
C ASP A 29 14.17 -89.75 -26.07
N SER A 30 13.91 -91.02 -26.42
CA SER A 30 14.65 -92.13 -25.81
C SER A 30 14.70 -93.36 -26.72
N ALA A 31 15.94 -93.66 -27.10
CA ALA A 31 16.48 -94.79 -27.82
C ALA A 31 15.90 -96.21 -27.57
N ARG A 32 15.93 -97.00 -28.67
CA ARG A 32 16.11 -98.46 -28.77
C ARG A 32 15.06 -99.39 -28.12
N GLN A 33 14.16 -99.93 -28.94
CA GLN A 33 14.17 -101.34 -29.43
C GLN A 33 12.84 -101.70 -30.11
N ASN A 34 12.94 -102.66 -31.02
CA ASN A 34 11.92 -103.30 -31.84
C ASN A 34 10.52 -103.48 -31.23
N SER A 35 9.56 -103.60 -32.17
CA SER A 35 8.18 -104.08 -32.07
C SER A 35 7.12 -103.01 -31.83
N GLY A 36 6.22 -102.90 -32.82
CA GLY A 36 5.23 -101.85 -32.95
C GLY A 36 4.34 -101.70 -31.74
N LYS A 37 4.22 -100.46 -31.25
CA LYS A 37 3.11 -100.00 -30.43
C LYS A 37 2.82 -98.53 -30.79
N GLU A 38 1.54 -98.29 -31.05
CA GLU A 38 0.95 -97.00 -31.36
C GLU A 38 1.35 -95.92 -30.34
N GLY A 39 1.77 -94.75 -30.83
CA GLY A 39 1.92 -93.57 -30.00
C GLY A 39 0.56 -93.16 -29.45
N ARG A 40 0.36 -93.36 -28.13
CA ARG A 40 -0.84 -92.94 -27.41
C ARG A 40 -0.88 -91.41 -27.36
N PHE A 41 -1.75 -90.79 -28.15
CA PHE A 41 -2.01 -89.35 -28.07
C PHE A 41 -2.73 -89.05 -26.74
N LEU A 42 -2.03 -88.40 -25.80
CA LEU A 42 -2.67 -87.82 -24.63
C LEU A 42 -3.44 -86.57 -25.07
N ARG A 43 -4.74 -86.71 -25.24
CA ARG A 43 -5.67 -85.60 -25.45
C ARG A 43 -5.87 -84.90 -24.12
N MET A 44 -5.04 -83.91 -23.82
CA MET A 44 -5.38 -82.94 -22.78
C MET A 44 -6.35 -81.93 -23.39
N GLU A 45 -7.63 -82.05 -23.05
CA GLU A 45 -8.59 -80.97 -23.26
C GLU A 45 -8.21 -79.82 -22.31
N THR A 46 -7.42 -78.87 -22.82
CA THR A 46 -7.03 -77.68 -22.06
C THR A 46 -8.25 -76.75 -21.94
N PRO A 47 -8.73 -76.42 -20.73
CA PRO A 47 -9.85 -75.49 -20.51
C PRO A 47 -9.53 -74.04 -20.95
N VAL A 48 -8.27 -73.78 -21.29
CA VAL A 48 -7.73 -72.45 -21.57
C VAL A 48 -8.32 -71.84 -22.85
N LEU A 49 -8.72 -72.66 -23.84
CA LEU A 49 -9.31 -72.16 -25.08
C LEU A 49 -10.76 -71.66 -24.93
N GLN A 50 -11.48 -72.06 -23.87
CA GLN A 50 -12.85 -71.57 -23.62
C GLN A 50 -12.90 -70.18 -22.97
N GLN A 51 -11.76 -69.64 -22.53
CA GLN A 51 -11.68 -68.31 -21.90
C GLN A 51 -11.08 -67.24 -22.82
N CYS A 52 -10.62 -67.60 -24.03
CA CYS A 52 -10.13 -66.62 -24.98
C CYS A 52 -11.30 -66.02 -25.77
N PRO A 53 -11.50 -64.69 -25.73
CA PRO A 53 -12.55 -64.06 -26.50
C PRO A 53 -12.33 -64.31 -28.00
N THR A 54 -13.42 -64.54 -28.74
CA THR A 54 -13.37 -64.72 -30.18
C THR A 54 -12.95 -63.43 -30.88
N ILE A 55 -12.42 -63.54 -32.11
CA ILE A 55 -12.06 -62.35 -32.93
C ILE A 55 -13.25 -61.41 -33.08
N GLU A 56 -14.47 -61.94 -33.16
CA GLU A 56 -15.71 -61.16 -33.19
C GLU A 56 -15.96 -60.41 -31.88
N GLN A 57 -15.80 -61.06 -30.72
CA GLN A 57 -15.92 -60.42 -29.41
C GLN A 57 -14.89 -59.30 -29.24
N ILE A 58 -13.65 -59.52 -29.65
CA ILE A 58 -12.58 -58.52 -29.62
C ILE A 58 -12.89 -57.35 -30.57
N SER A 59 -13.43 -57.62 -31.77
CA SER A 59 -13.80 -56.60 -32.74
C SER A 59 -14.94 -55.71 -32.22
N GLU A 60 -15.96 -56.34 -31.63
CA GLU A 60 -17.12 -55.66 -31.05
C GLU A 60 -16.74 -54.82 -29.83
N GLU A 61 -15.86 -55.34 -28.97
CA GLU A 61 -15.32 -54.62 -27.83
C GLU A 61 -14.41 -53.45 -28.25
N ASN A 62 -13.60 -53.60 -29.29
CA ASN A 62 -12.83 -52.50 -29.88
C ASN A 62 -13.74 -51.40 -30.45
N LEU A 63 -14.83 -51.77 -31.12
CA LEU A 63 -15.83 -50.82 -31.61
C LEU A 63 -16.48 -50.06 -30.45
N ARG A 64 -16.83 -50.76 -29.38
CA ARG A 64 -17.38 -50.17 -28.15
C ARG A 64 -16.40 -49.20 -27.49
N LEU A 65 -15.15 -49.60 -27.30
CA LEU A 65 -14.10 -48.77 -26.69
C LEU A 65 -13.83 -47.52 -27.53
N LYS A 66 -13.78 -47.63 -28.86
CA LYS A 66 -13.66 -46.48 -29.76
C LYS A 66 -14.82 -45.51 -29.62
N ALA A 67 -16.05 -46.01 -29.52
CA ALA A 67 -17.23 -45.17 -29.30
C ALA A 67 -17.19 -44.47 -27.92
N GLN A 68 -16.71 -45.15 -26.88
CA GLN A 68 -16.54 -44.57 -25.55
C GLN A 68 -15.45 -43.50 -25.50
N LEU A 69 -14.30 -43.75 -26.14
CA LEU A 69 -13.22 -42.78 -26.25
C LEU A 69 -13.70 -41.51 -26.95
N LYS A 70 -14.41 -41.65 -28.08
CA LYS A 70 -14.98 -40.51 -28.81
C LYS A 70 -15.94 -39.67 -27.95
N ARG A 71 -16.82 -40.32 -27.17
CA ARG A 71 -17.70 -39.60 -26.24
C ARG A 71 -16.94 -38.88 -25.14
N GLN A 72 -15.85 -39.47 -24.64
CA GLN A 72 -15.00 -38.80 -23.68
C GLN A 72 -14.28 -37.60 -24.30
N GLU A 73 -13.73 -37.73 -25.51
CA GLU A 73 -13.10 -36.62 -26.23
C GLU A 73 -14.08 -35.46 -26.40
N GLU A 74 -15.30 -35.72 -26.87
CA GLU A 74 -16.35 -34.71 -27.01
C GLU A 74 -16.71 -34.06 -25.64
N MET A 75 -16.75 -34.85 -24.57
CA MET A 75 -17.00 -34.34 -23.21
C MET A 75 -15.85 -33.46 -22.71
N TYR A 76 -14.60 -33.85 -22.96
CA TYR A 76 -13.41 -33.07 -22.60
C TYR A 76 -13.35 -31.77 -23.39
N GLU A 77 -13.64 -31.79 -24.69
CA GLU A 77 -13.71 -30.59 -25.52
C GLU A 77 -14.76 -29.61 -25.00
N ASN A 78 -15.97 -30.09 -24.72
CA ASN A 78 -17.03 -29.26 -24.15
C ASN A 78 -16.65 -28.68 -22.78
N SER A 79 -16.05 -29.49 -21.90
CA SER A 79 -15.60 -29.04 -20.57
C SER A 79 -14.48 -28.00 -20.67
N ASN A 80 -13.51 -28.21 -21.56
CA ASN A 80 -12.42 -27.28 -21.81
C ASN A 80 -12.94 -25.95 -22.38
N MET A 81 -13.94 -25.99 -23.26
CA MET A 81 -14.58 -24.78 -23.78
C MET A 81 -15.32 -24.00 -22.70
N GLU A 82 -16.03 -24.66 -21.78
CA GLU A 82 -16.69 -23.98 -20.65
C GLU A 82 -15.67 -23.36 -19.68
N LEU A 83 -14.57 -24.06 -19.39
CA LEU A 83 -13.49 -23.51 -18.57
C LEU A 83 -12.86 -22.27 -19.23
N LEU A 84 -12.62 -22.32 -20.54
CA LEU A 84 -12.06 -21.18 -21.27
C LEU A 84 -12.99 -19.96 -21.22
N LYS A 85 -14.30 -20.15 -21.39
CA LYS A 85 -15.29 -19.07 -21.22
C LYS A 85 -15.23 -18.47 -19.81
N TRP A 86 -15.15 -19.31 -18.77
CA TRP A 86 -15.09 -18.85 -17.39
C TRP A 86 -13.79 -18.10 -17.08
N MET A 87 -12.65 -18.55 -17.62
CA MET A 87 -11.36 -17.87 -17.47
C MET A 87 -11.39 -16.47 -18.07
N VAL A 88 -11.93 -16.33 -19.29
CA VAL A 88 -12.08 -15.01 -19.95
C VAL A 88 -12.99 -14.09 -19.14
N GLU A 89 -14.11 -14.60 -18.64
CA GLU A 89 -15.05 -13.81 -17.83
C GLU A 89 -14.44 -13.41 -16.47
N SER A 90 -13.70 -14.30 -15.82
CA SER A 90 -13.00 -14.04 -14.57
C SER A 90 -11.90 -12.98 -14.73
N GLU A 91 -11.13 -13.07 -15.81
CA GLU A 91 -10.10 -12.08 -16.14
C GLU A 91 -10.73 -10.70 -16.39
N LYS A 92 -11.86 -10.66 -17.11
CA LYS A 92 -12.62 -9.43 -17.35
C LYS A 92 -13.11 -8.81 -16.04
N LYS A 93 -13.67 -9.62 -15.13
CA LYS A 93 -14.09 -9.15 -13.79
C LYS A 93 -12.91 -8.65 -12.95
N SER A 94 -11.77 -9.36 -12.97
CA SER A 94 -10.55 -8.95 -12.26
C SER A 94 -10.02 -7.60 -12.76
N ARG A 95 -10.02 -7.39 -14.09
CA ARG A 95 -9.67 -6.09 -14.69
C ARG A 95 -10.65 -4.99 -14.30
N GLN A 96 -11.95 -5.27 -14.28
CA GLN A 96 -12.97 -4.32 -13.85
C GLN A 96 -12.82 -3.93 -12.37
N LEU A 97 -12.58 -4.90 -11.49
CA LEU A 97 -12.33 -4.66 -10.06
C LEU A 97 -11.10 -3.78 -9.86
N THR A 98 -10.01 -4.06 -10.57
CA THR A 98 -8.79 -3.24 -10.50
C THR A 98 -9.06 -1.79 -10.92
N LYS A 99 -9.80 -1.58 -12.02
CA LYS A 99 -10.18 -0.24 -12.48
C LYS A 99 -11.07 0.49 -11.47
N LEU A 100 -12.06 -0.19 -10.91
CA LEU A 100 -12.98 0.39 -9.94
C LEU A 100 -12.26 0.75 -8.64
N ASN A 101 -11.35 -0.11 -8.16
CA ASN A 101 -10.50 0.17 -7.01
C ASN A 101 -9.59 1.38 -7.23
N ALA A 102 -8.99 1.51 -8.43
CA ALA A 102 -8.18 2.67 -8.76
C ALA A 102 -9.01 3.96 -8.81
N ALA A 103 -10.21 3.92 -9.39
CA ALA A 103 -11.14 5.05 -9.42
C ALA A 103 -11.58 5.44 -8.01
N LEU A 104 -11.92 4.46 -7.17
CA LEU A 104 -12.30 4.69 -5.77
C LEU A 104 -11.15 5.32 -4.98
N LYS A 105 -9.92 4.84 -5.15
CA LYS A 105 -8.72 5.44 -4.54
C LYS A 105 -8.54 6.89 -4.96
N LYS A 106 -8.74 7.21 -6.25
CA LYS A 106 -8.66 8.58 -6.75
C LYS A 106 -9.69 9.49 -6.09
N ILE A 107 -10.95 9.06 -6.05
CA ILE A 107 -12.04 9.83 -5.40
C ILE A 107 -11.72 10.06 -3.93
N PHE A 108 -11.27 9.02 -3.23
CA PHE A 108 -10.87 9.13 -1.82
C PHE A 108 -9.77 10.18 -1.60
N LEU A 109 -8.71 10.17 -2.40
CA LEU A 109 -7.64 11.17 -2.30
C LEU A 109 -8.14 12.58 -2.61
N SER A 110 -9.03 12.74 -3.58
CA SER A 110 -9.68 14.03 -3.85
C SER A 110 -10.57 14.49 -2.69
N THR A 111 -11.22 13.59 -1.96
CA THR A 111 -11.96 13.95 -0.73
C THR A 111 -11.02 14.44 0.37
N VAL A 112 -9.87 13.79 0.56
CA VAL A 112 -8.83 14.26 1.49
C VAL A 112 -8.34 15.65 1.10
N GLU A 113 -8.12 15.90 -0.19
CA GLU A 113 -7.72 17.23 -0.69
C GLU A 113 -8.80 18.30 -0.45
N ILE A 114 -10.08 17.97 -0.61
CA ILE A 114 -11.18 18.88 -0.26
C ILE A 114 -11.12 19.23 1.24
N VAL A 115 -10.88 18.26 2.11
CA VAL A 115 -10.72 18.49 3.55
C VAL A 115 -9.53 19.41 3.82
N GLN A 116 -8.38 19.17 3.20
CA GLN A 116 -7.22 20.07 3.31
C GLN A 116 -7.55 21.50 2.87
N ASN A 117 -8.27 21.66 1.76
CA ASN A 117 -8.67 22.99 1.29
C ASN A 117 -9.64 23.69 2.27
N ILE A 118 -10.52 22.94 2.95
CA ILE A 118 -11.38 23.51 4.00
C ILE A 118 -10.56 23.98 5.20
N ILE A 119 -9.56 23.20 5.61
CA ILE A 119 -8.63 23.60 6.68
C ILE A 119 -7.86 24.86 6.25
N GLU A 120 -7.35 24.91 5.01
CA GLU A 120 -6.65 26.08 4.47
C GLU A 120 -7.49 27.36 4.45
N ILE A 121 -8.79 27.25 4.14
CA ILE A 121 -9.71 28.39 4.20
C ILE A 121 -9.83 28.91 5.65
N LYS A 122 -9.76 28.01 6.64
CA LYS A 122 -9.87 28.35 8.06
C LYS A 122 -8.55 28.87 8.64
N ASP A 123 -7.46 28.21 8.30
CA ASP A 123 -6.10 28.44 8.79
C ASP A 123 -5.17 28.65 7.59
N PRO A 124 -5.03 29.91 7.12
CA PRO A 124 -4.33 30.21 5.89
C PRO A 124 -2.82 29.91 5.97
N GLY A 125 -2.32 29.02 5.10
CA GLY A 125 -0.95 28.51 5.06
C GLY A 125 -0.78 27.07 5.58
N SER A 126 -1.84 26.48 6.15
CA SER A 126 -1.86 25.12 6.69
C SER A 126 -1.73 24.01 5.63
N LYS A 127 -2.04 24.28 4.35
CA LYS A 127 -1.91 23.30 3.26
C LYS A 127 -0.46 22.92 3.00
N ASP A 128 0.42 23.90 2.88
CA ASP A 128 1.85 23.65 2.64
C ASP A 128 2.50 22.97 3.86
N HIS A 129 2.09 23.39 5.06
CA HIS A 129 2.45 22.75 6.31
C HIS A 129 2.04 21.27 6.36
N SER A 130 0.75 20.98 6.19
CA SER A 130 0.23 19.61 6.23
C SER A 130 0.83 18.72 5.14
N GLU A 131 1.21 19.27 3.97
CA GLU A 131 1.93 18.51 2.93
C GLU A 131 3.34 18.12 3.37
N ARG A 132 4.10 19.06 3.96
CA ARG A 132 5.45 18.79 4.48
C ARG A 132 5.40 17.79 5.64
N VAL A 133 4.48 17.97 6.59
CA VAL A 133 4.25 17.04 7.70
C VAL A 133 3.85 15.65 7.20
N SER A 134 2.97 15.55 6.20
CA SER A 134 2.60 14.28 5.57
C SER A 134 3.77 13.58 4.88
N ARG A 135 4.57 14.33 4.12
CA ARG A 135 5.75 13.78 3.44
C ARG A 135 6.79 13.27 4.43
N CYS A 136 7.07 14.05 5.48
CA CYS A 136 7.96 13.64 6.57
C CYS A 136 7.41 12.39 7.29
N SER A 137 6.15 12.43 7.71
CA SER A 137 5.48 11.32 8.42
C SER A 137 5.49 10.03 7.62
N ARG A 138 5.28 10.10 6.30
CA ARG A 138 5.37 8.95 5.39
C ARG A 138 6.77 8.33 5.40
N PHE A 139 7.80 9.16 5.30
CA PHE A 139 9.19 8.71 5.34
C PHE A 139 9.53 8.05 6.69
N LEU A 140 9.16 8.71 7.78
CA LEU A 140 9.38 8.20 9.14
C LEU A 140 8.67 6.85 9.34
N ALA A 141 7.41 6.74 8.93
CA ALA A 141 6.65 5.50 9.00
C ALA A 141 7.33 4.35 8.25
N GLN A 142 7.85 4.60 7.03
CA GLN A 142 8.59 3.60 6.27
C GLN A 142 9.87 3.14 6.99
N LYS A 143 10.60 4.06 7.62
CA LYS A 143 11.82 3.75 8.38
C LYS A 143 11.53 3.02 9.70
N MET A 144 10.39 3.31 10.31
CA MET A 144 9.86 2.61 11.49
C MET A 144 9.29 1.20 11.17
N ALA A 145 9.45 0.71 9.94
CA ALA A 145 9.04 -0.62 9.48
C ALA A 145 7.53 -0.94 9.69
N VAL A 146 6.67 0.08 9.65
CA VAL A 146 5.21 -0.16 9.64
C VAL A 146 4.75 -0.67 8.27
N SER A 147 3.61 -1.38 8.24
CA SER A 147 3.08 -1.95 7.00
C SER A 147 2.77 -0.88 5.94
N PRO A 148 2.85 -1.19 4.63
CA PRO A 148 2.54 -0.22 3.57
C PRO A 148 1.16 0.42 3.71
N THR A 149 0.16 -0.35 4.13
CA THR A 149 -1.19 0.16 4.40
C THR A 149 -1.20 1.17 5.55
N GLN A 150 -0.42 0.92 6.60
CA GLN A 150 -0.32 1.82 7.75
C GLN A 150 0.46 3.10 7.41
N VAL A 151 1.50 3.01 6.56
CA VAL A 151 2.21 4.18 6.02
C VAL A 151 1.24 5.12 5.32
N GLU A 152 0.37 4.61 4.45
CA GLU A 152 -0.64 5.43 3.76
C GLU A 152 -1.61 6.07 4.75
N LEU A 153 -2.10 5.31 5.74
CA LEU A 153 -3.00 5.85 6.77
C LEU A 153 -2.35 6.97 7.59
N ILE A 154 -1.09 6.83 7.97
CA ILE A 154 -0.34 7.86 8.71
C ILE A 154 -0.15 9.10 7.84
N ALA A 155 0.20 8.94 6.56
CA ALA A 155 0.35 10.07 5.65
C ALA A 155 -0.98 10.82 5.44
N ILE A 156 -2.10 10.09 5.32
CA ILE A 156 -3.43 10.71 5.23
C ILE A 156 -3.77 11.42 6.54
N ALA A 157 -3.55 10.78 7.69
CA ALA A 157 -3.80 11.40 8.99
C ALA A 157 -3.00 12.71 9.15
N ALA A 158 -1.72 12.70 8.78
CA ALA A 158 -0.85 13.87 8.77
C ALA A 158 -1.37 15.01 7.87
N LYS A 159 -1.92 14.69 6.69
CA LYS A 159 -2.51 15.69 5.78
C LYS A 159 -3.69 16.45 6.39
N ILE A 160 -4.47 15.81 7.25
CA ILE A 160 -5.69 16.38 7.82
C ILE A 160 -5.63 16.47 9.34
N HIS A 161 -4.42 16.47 9.91
CA HIS A 161 -4.21 16.38 11.35
C HIS A 161 -4.81 17.58 12.09
N GLU A 162 -4.87 18.74 11.41
CA GLU A 162 -5.46 19.98 11.92
C GLU A 162 -6.96 20.15 11.61
N LEU A 163 -7.66 19.09 11.17
CA LEU A 163 -9.10 19.16 10.82
C LEU A 163 -9.95 19.80 11.93
N GLY A 164 -9.62 19.55 13.19
CA GLY A 164 -10.37 20.12 14.30
C GLY A 164 -10.26 21.65 14.44
N LYS A 165 -9.24 22.29 13.86
CA LYS A 165 -9.13 23.77 13.85
C LYS A 165 -10.32 24.44 13.17
N VAL A 166 -11.03 23.73 12.28
CA VAL A 166 -12.29 24.20 11.65
C VAL A 166 -13.36 24.56 12.69
N ALA A 167 -13.38 23.86 13.82
CA ALA A 167 -14.34 24.11 14.91
C ALA A 167 -13.87 25.19 15.91
N ILE A 168 -12.64 25.69 15.78
CA ILE A 168 -12.09 26.70 16.70
C ILE A 168 -12.53 28.11 16.24
N PRO A 169 -13.01 28.97 17.16
CA PRO A 169 -13.32 30.36 16.84
C PRO A 169 -12.12 31.08 16.22
N GLU A 170 -12.36 31.88 15.17
CA GLU A 170 -11.31 32.62 14.47
C GLU A 170 -10.58 33.61 15.38
N SER A 171 -11.30 34.23 16.32
CA SER A 171 -10.74 35.12 17.34
C SER A 171 -9.74 34.46 18.29
N ILE A 172 -9.77 33.12 18.40
CA ILE A 172 -8.81 32.34 19.19
C ILE A 172 -7.66 31.89 18.29
N LEU A 173 -7.98 31.41 17.07
CA LEU A 173 -6.99 30.89 16.13
C LEU A 173 -5.99 31.95 15.65
N GLN A 174 -6.39 33.22 15.61
CA GLN A 174 -5.53 34.34 15.19
C GLN A 174 -4.62 34.90 16.30
N LYS A 175 -4.81 34.47 17.56
CA LYS A 175 -3.98 34.93 18.68
C LYS A 175 -2.59 34.34 18.60
N SER A 176 -1.57 35.14 18.93
CA SER A 176 -0.24 34.61 19.21
C SER A 176 -0.21 33.89 20.56
N ASP A 177 0.82 33.07 20.78
CA ASP A 177 0.94 32.27 22.01
C ASP A 177 0.93 33.11 23.29
N ASP A 178 1.42 34.36 23.23
CA ASP A 178 1.41 35.33 24.34
C ASP A 178 0.06 36.05 24.54
N GLU A 179 -0.84 36.00 23.55
CA GLU A 179 -2.20 36.57 23.62
C GLU A 179 -3.26 35.56 24.08
N LEU A 180 -2.91 34.27 24.09
CA LEU A 180 -3.78 33.20 24.54
C LEU A 180 -3.90 33.23 26.07
N ASP A 181 -5.13 33.45 26.55
CA ASP A 181 -5.44 33.21 27.95
C ASP A 181 -5.63 31.71 28.22
N GLU A 182 -5.78 31.36 29.49
CA GLU A 182 -5.91 29.96 29.92
C GLU A 182 -7.18 29.29 29.35
N GLN A 183 -8.25 30.05 29.10
CA GLN A 183 -9.49 29.52 28.55
C GLN A 183 -9.34 29.24 27.05
N ASP A 184 -8.77 30.18 26.30
CA ASP A 184 -8.52 30.07 24.87
C ASP A 184 -7.51 28.97 24.56
N SER A 185 -6.45 28.86 25.38
CA SER A 185 -5.48 27.77 25.30
C SER A 185 -6.16 26.40 25.45
N ARG A 186 -7.05 26.23 26.44
CA ARG A 186 -7.81 24.97 26.63
C ARG A 186 -8.71 24.62 25.44
N ILE A 187 -9.29 25.63 24.79
CA ILE A 187 -10.12 25.44 23.59
C ILE A 187 -9.24 24.99 22.43
N LEU A 188 -8.10 25.65 22.22
CA LEU A 188 -7.16 25.31 21.16
C LEU A 188 -6.62 23.89 21.34
N GLU A 189 -6.23 23.50 22.55
CA GLU A 189 -5.75 22.14 22.87
C GLU A 189 -6.76 21.01 22.52
N HIS A 190 -8.06 21.32 22.41
CA HIS A 190 -9.10 20.34 22.09
C HIS A 190 -9.25 20.04 20.60
N TYR A 191 -8.59 20.78 19.71
CA TYR A 191 -8.74 20.58 18.26
C TYR A 191 -8.48 19.12 17.82
N PRO A 192 -7.51 18.34 18.36
CA PRO A 192 -7.32 16.95 17.92
C PRO A 192 -8.54 16.07 18.21
N VAL A 193 -9.22 16.30 19.34
CA VAL A 193 -10.45 15.59 19.72
C VAL A 193 -11.59 15.93 18.78
N LEU A 194 -11.74 17.21 18.44
CA LEU A 194 -12.76 17.68 17.50
C LEU A 194 -12.54 17.10 16.10
N GLY A 195 -11.29 17.10 15.63
CA GLY A 195 -10.91 16.49 14.35
C GLY A 195 -11.18 14.99 14.31
N ALA A 196 -10.88 14.26 15.38
CA ALA A 196 -11.19 12.84 15.49
C ALA A 196 -12.70 12.57 15.47
N ALA A 197 -13.50 13.37 16.17
CA ALA A 197 -14.95 13.23 16.21
C ALA A 197 -15.60 13.39 14.83
N CYS A 198 -15.04 14.25 13.95
CA CYS A 198 -15.49 14.37 12.56
C CYS A 198 -15.30 13.08 11.74
N LEU A 199 -14.32 12.24 12.11
CA LEU A 199 -13.90 11.09 11.33
C LEU A 199 -14.38 9.74 11.91
N GLU A 200 -14.72 9.69 13.20
CA GLU A 200 -14.99 8.45 13.93
C GLU A 200 -16.16 7.63 13.35
N ASN A 201 -17.18 8.32 12.84
CA ASN A 201 -18.37 7.70 12.24
C ASN A 201 -18.19 7.32 10.76
N ILE A 202 -17.06 7.64 10.14
CA ILE A 202 -16.81 7.32 8.74
C ILE A 202 -16.17 5.92 8.67
N PRO A 203 -16.79 4.95 7.95
CA PRO A 203 -16.22 3.62 7.78
C PRO A 203 -14.79 3.69 7.23
N ASN A 204 -13.87 2.95 7.85
CA ASN A 204 -12.44 2.88 7.54
C ASN A 204 -11.60 4.08 8.00
N PHE A 205 -12.19 5.12 8.61
CA PHE A 205 -11.44 6.27 9.14
C PHE A 205 -11.13 6.15 10.63
N GLN A 206 -11.62 5.13 11.34
CA GLN A 206 -11.42 4.97 12.79
C GLN A 206 -9.93 4.98 13.17
N LYS A 207 -9.07 4.39 12.33
CA LYS A 207 -7.62 4.40 12.54
C LYS A 207 -7.02 5.80 12.36
N ILE A 208 -7.51 6.56 11.38
CA ILE A 208 -7.09 7.95 11.13
C ILE A 208 -7.55 8.83 12.29
N ALA A 209 -8.82 8.72 12.69
CA ALA A 209 -9.40 9.43 13.82
C ALA A 209 -8.60 9.18 15.11
N ARG A 210 -8.25 7.92 15.38
CA ARG A 210 -7.41 7.57 16.54
C ARG A 210 -6.02 8.18 16.45
N ILE A 211 -5.39 8.20 15.28
CA ILE A 211 -4.08 8.84 15.10
C ILE A 211 -4.18 10.34 15.41
N ILE A 212 -5.17 11.02 14.84
CA ILE A 212 -5.36 12.47 15.01
C ILE A 212 -5.68 12.82 16.46
N LYS A 213 -6.59 12.08 17.10
CA LYS A 213 -6.99 12.32 18.50
C LYS A 213 -5.79 12.44 19.44
N HIS A 214 -4.77 11.62 19.24
CA HIS A 214 -3.64 11.46 20.15
C HIS A 214 -2.35 12.14 19.66
N GLN A 215 -2.41 13.00 18.65
CA GLN A 215 -1.21 13.65 18.11
C GLN A 215 -0.57 14.65 19.08
N ASN A 216 -1.32 15.14 20.07
CA ASN A 216 -0.84 16.04 21.13
C ASN A 216 -0.55 15.31 22.46
N GLU A 217 -0.53 13.96 22.45
CA GLU A 217 -0.03 13.20 23.60
C GLU A 217 1.49 13.35 23.68
N TYR A 218 2.01 13.51 24.90
CA TYR A 218 3.45 13.58 25.13
C TYR A 218 3.96 12.20 25.50
N TYR A 219 5.16 11.87 25.06
CA TYR A 219 5.77 10.57 25.32
C TYR A 219 5.85 10.23 26.83
N ASP A 220 5.99 11.24 27.70
CA ASP A 220 6.00 11.10 29.16
C ASP A 220 4.61 11.00 29.83
N GLY A 221 3.52 11.08 29.05
CA GLY A 221 2.14 10.99 29.54
C GLY A 221 1.53 12.29 30.06
N LYS A 222 2.23 13.43 29.98
CA LYS A 222 1.68 14.74 30.39
C LYS A 222 0.85 15.43 29.32
N GLY A 223 0.82 14.87 28.11
CA GLY A 223 0.03 15.39 27.00
C GLY A 223 -1.46 15.09 27.16
N LYS A 224 -2.21 15.48 26.13
CA LYS A 224 -3.67 15.40 26.08
C LYS A 224 -4.10 14.72 24.78
N PRO A 225 -5.31 14.13 24.72
CA PRO A 225 -6.42 14.23 25.67
C PRO A 225 -6.46 13.16 26.77
N ASP A 226 -5.89 11.98 26.54
CA ASP A 226 -6.10 10.82 27.41
C ASP A 226 -4.90 10.55 28.34
N GLY A 227 -3.79 11.28 28.18
CA GLY A 227 -2.58 11.13 29.00
C GLY A 227 -1.82 9.83 28.69
N PHE A 228 -1.88 9.38 27.44
CA PHE A 228 -1.17 8.17 27.01
C PHE A 228 0.33 8.41 27.03
N SER A 229 1.08 7.41 27.50
CA SER A 229 2.54 7.47 27.61
C SER A 229 3.20 6.39 26.74
N GLY A 230 4.40 6.69 26.25
CA GLY A 230 5.22 5.75 25.50
C GLY A 230 4.48 5.03 24.36
N ASP A 231 4.51 3.70 24.39
CA ASP A 231 3.90 2.86 23.36
C ASP A 231 2.35 2.76 23.41
N GLN A 232 1.71 3.36 24.43
CA GLN A 232 0.25 3.51 24.45
C GLN A 232 -0.23 4.50 23.37
N ILE A 233 0.62 5.47 23.05
CA ILE A 233 0.37 6.45 21.99
C ILE A 233 0.48 5.74 20.63
N PRO A 234 -0.54 5.84 19.75
CA PRO A 234 -0.47 5.24 18.43
C PRO A 234 0.80 5.68 17.71
N ILE A 235 1.50 4.73 17.06
CA ILE A 235 2.76 5.04 16.36
C ILE A 235 2.60 6.16 15.32
N GLY A 236 1.44 6.22 14.66
CA GLY A 236 1.12 7.32 13.75
C GLY A 236 1.07 8.68 14.43
N SER A 237 0.53 8.75 15.64
CA SER A 237 0.45 10.00 16.42
C SER A 237 1.84 10.46 16.86
N ARG A 238 2.69 9.53 17.34
CA ARG A 238 4.09 9.83 17.69
C ARG A 238 4.89 10.34 16.50
N ILE A 239 4.67 9.76 15.33
CA ILE A 239 5.32 10.19 14.07
C ILE A 239 4.84 11.58 13.65
N ILE A 240 3.53 11.84 13.70
CA ILE A 240 2.98 13.15 13.34
C ILE A 240 3.48 14.22 14.31
N ALA A 241 3.46 13.97 15.62
CA ALA A 241 3.87 14.94 16.64
C ALA A 241 5.28 15.48 16.39
N ILE A 242 6.26 14.60 16.16
CA ILE A 242 7.65 15.03 15.93
C ILE A 242 7.84 15.69 14.55
N ALA A 243 7.09 15.26 13.53
CA ALA A 243 7.15 15.84 12.19
C ALA A 243 6.50 17.24 12.15
N ASP A 244 5.36 17.38 12.82
CA ASP A 244 4.63 18.63 13.00
C ASP A 244 5.45 19.65 13.78
N TYR A 245 6.02 19.25 14.92
CA TYR A 245 6.86 20.13 15.72
C TYR A 245 8.07 20.65 14.92
N PHE A 246 8.78 19.78 14.20
CA PHE A 246 9.88 20.21 13.33
C PHE A 246 9.41 21.19 12.25
N ASP A 247 8.29 20.91 11.58
CA ASP A 247 7.77 21.82 10.55
C ASP A 247 7.36 23.18 11.12
N THR A 248 6.76 23.17 12.31
CA THR A 248 6.30 24.38 12.99
C THR A 248 7.48 25.28 13.37
N ILE A 249 8.47 24.77 14.10
CA ILE A 249 9.63 25.59 14.52
C ILE A 249 10.49 26.05 13.34
N TYR A 250 10.61 25.22 12.29
CA TYR A 250 11.52 25.51 11.16
C TYR A 250 10.86 26.18 9.95
N PHE A 251 9.59 25.97 9.64
CA PHE A 251 8.94 26.62 8.49
C PHE A 251 7.91 27.67 8.87
N MET A 252 7.17 27.48 9.97
CA MET A 252 6.05 28.36 10.34
C MET A 252 6.49 29.51 11.24
N GLN A 253 7.19 29.19 12.33
CA GLN A 253 7.67 30.15 13.33
C GLN A 253 9.06 30.70 13.00
N GLN A 254 9.83 29.97 12.21
CA GLN A 254 11.17 30.39 11.79
C GLN A 254 12.15 30.62 12.96
N GLU A 255 12.02 29.85 14.03
CA GLU A 255 12.79 30.03 15.27
C GLU A 255 14.29 29.78 15.10
N TYR A 256 14.64 28.95 14.12
CA TYR A 256 16.01 28.55 13.81
C TYR A 256 16.37 28.94 12.37
N GLU A 257 17.62 29.32 12.11
CA GLU A 257 18.06 29.71 10.75
C GLU A 257 18.38 28.49 9.89
N THR A 258 18.86 27.42 10.52
CA THR A 258 19.22 26.17 9.85
C THR A 258 18.41 25.00 10.35
N ALA A 259 18.21 24.00 9.47
CA ALA A 259 17.53 22.77 9.86
C ALA A 259 18.31 21.97 10.92
N ALA A 260 19.64 22.10 10.96
CA ALA A 260 20.51 21.47 11.95
C ALA A 260 20.31 22.04 13.37
N GLU A 261 20.14 23.36 13.48
CA GLU A 261 19.81 24.02 14.74
C GLU A 261 18.42 23.59 15.24
N ALA A 262 17.43 23.53 14.34
CA ALA A 262 16.09 23.06 14.69
C ALA A 262 16.10 21.61 15.22
N LEU A 263 16.89 20.72 14.61
CA LEU A 263 17.09 19.36 15.11
C LEU A 263 17.75 19.34 16.49
N THR A 264 18.71 20.22 16.75
CA THR A 264 19.40 20.34 18.04
C THR A 264 18.45 20.85 19.13
N GLY A 265 17.59 21.83 18.83
CA GLY A 265 16.53 22.28 19.73
C GLY A 265 15.57 21.14 20.08
N LEU A 266 15.12 20.40 19.07
CA LEU A 266 14.21 19.27 19.22
C LEU A 266 14.78 18.17 20.12
N GLN A 267 16.11 17.93 20.12
CA GLN A 267 16.75 16.91 20.96
C GLN A 267 16.47 17.07 22.45
N GLN A 268 16.24 18.30 22.93
CA GLN A 268 15.94 18.57 24.33
C GLN A 268 14.57 18.01 24.77
N HIS A 269 13.71 17.69 23.81
CA HIS A 269 12.35 17.22 24.02
C HIS A 269 12.17 15.71 23.78
N LEU A 270 13.26 14.98 23.52
CA LEU A 270 13.22 13.53 23.34
C LEU A 270 12.90 12.82 24.66
N ASP A 271 12.13 11.74 24.54
CA ASP A 271 11.61 10.91 25.62
C ASP A 271 10.73 11.65 26.65
N THR A 272 10.42 12.92 26.38
CA THR A 272 9.47 13.74 27.14
C THR A 272 8.27 14.07 26.27
N LEU A 273 8.45 14.89 25.23
CA LEU A 273 7.40 15.19 24.26
C LEU A 273 7.37 14.13 23.15
N PHE A 274 8.54 13.74 22.64
CA PHE A 274 8.65 12.91 21.44
C PHE A 274 9.33 11.58 21.72
N ASP A 275 8.95 10.54 20.98
CA ASP A 275 9.61 9.24 21.02
C ASP A 275 11.03 9.33 20.46
N GLY A 276 12.03 9.11 21.32
CA GLY A 276 13.45 9.13 20.94
C GLY A 276 13.81 8.15 19.82
N LYS A 277 13.04 7.07 19.63
CA LYS A 277 13.27 6.08 18.55
C LYS A 277 13.00 6.65 17.16
N ILE A 278 12.17 7.69 17.04
CA ILE A 278 11.82 8.29 15.74
C ILE A 278 12.87 9.31 15.31
N PHE A 279 13.56 9.94 16.26
CA PHE A 279 14.51 11.03 15.99
C PHE A 279 15.61 10.70 14.98
N PRO A 280 16.31 9.53 15.03
CA PRO A 280 17.33 9.21 14.03
C PRO A 280 16.79 9.19 12.59
N HIS A 281 15.52 8.83 12.42
CA HIS A 281 14.87 8.82 11.11
C HIS A 281 14.48 10.22 10.66
N LEU A 282 14.07 11.09 11.59
CA LEU A 282 13.85 12.50 11.31
C LEU A 282 15.15 13.20 10.92
N TYR A 283 16.23 12.94 11.66
CA TYR A 283 17.56 13.44 11.35
C TYR A 283 17.99 13.06 9.92
N ALA A 284 17.85 11.77 9.56
CA ALA A 284 18.14 11.29 8.21
C ALA A 284 17.23 11.91 7.14
N PHE A 285 15.94 12.08 7.42
CA PHE A 285 15.01 12.76 6.52
C PHE A 285 15.48 14.19 6.26
N VAL A 286 15.82 14.92 7.33
CA VAL A 286 16.19 16.33 7.24
C VAL A 286 17.47 16.51 6.44
N ILE A 287 18.54 15.76 6.73
CA ILE A 287 19.80 15.83 5.96
C ILE A 287 19.60 15.46 4.49
N GLN A 288 18.72 14.51 4.20
CA GLN A 288 18.47 14.11 2.81
C GLN A 288 17.73 15.19 2.00
N HIS A 289 16.92 16.01 2.65
CA HIS A 289 16.01 16.95 1.97
C HIS A 289 16.39 18.42 2.18
N TYR A 290 17.25 18.72 3.16
CA TYR A 290 17.71 20.04 3.53
C TYR A 290 19.22 19.96 3.79
N SER A 291 20.01 20.81 3.14
CA SER A 291 21.44 20.87 3.44
C SER A 291 21.66 21.34 4.87
N GLU A 292 22.62 20.73 5.59
CA GLU A 292 23.02 21.16 6.94
C GLU A 292 23.46 22.63 6.98
N THR A 293 23.90 23.17 5.84
CA THR A 293 24.42 24.54 5.70
C THR A 293 23.58 25.43 4.78
N GLU A 294 22.46 24.95 4.21
CA GLU A 294 21.58 25.87 3.47
C GLU A 294 20.84 26.73 4.49
N GLU A 295 21.24 28.00 4.57
CA GLU A 295 20.42 29.05 5.19
C GLU A 295 19.04 29.04 4.53
N ARG A 296 17.99 29.28 5.33
CA ARG A 296 16.64 29.45 4.80
C ARG A 296 16.67 30.52 3.69
N LYS A 297 16.00 30.26 2.57
CA LYS A 297 16.01 31.15 1.39
C LYS A 297 15.08 32.35 1.55
N ASP A 298 14.18 32.31 2.53
CA ASP A 298 13.18 33.33 2.79
C ASP A 298 12.94 33.58 4.29
N THR A 299 12.77 34.85 4.67
CA THR A 299 12.47 35.24 6.05
C THR A 299 11.07 35.82 6.15
N LYS A 300 10.31 35.40 7.18
CA LYS A 300 9.02 36.00 7.53
C LYS A 300 9.26 37.36 8.15
N ILE A 301 8.74 38.40 7.51
CA ILE A 301 8.93 39.79 7.93
C ILE A 301 7.58 40.34 8.38
N ALA A 302 7.57 40.90 9.60
CA ALA A 302 6.39 41.62 10.08
C ALA A 302 6.13 42.83 9.16
N PRO A 303 4.87 43.17 8.82
CA PRO A 303 4.62 44.15 7.76
C PRO A 303 5.19 45.54 8.01
N HIS A 304 5.33 45.95 9.28
CA HIS A 304 5.95 47.22 9.67
C HIS A 304 7.46 47.27 9.44
N LEU A 305 8.12 46.12 9.22
CA LEU A 305 9.56 46.01 8.93
C LEU A 305 9.88 45.98 7.43
N LEU A 306 8.87 46.01 6.55
CA LEU A 306 9.07 46.00 5.11
C LEU A 306 9.78 47.27 4.62
N ARG A 307 10.73 47.09 3.70
CA ARG A 307 11.51 48.19 3.11
C ARG A 307 11.49 48.10 1.59
N PRO A 308 11.53 49.24 0.87
CA PRO A 308 11.71 49.22 -0.57
C PRO A 308 12.99 48.47 -0.97
N GLY A 309 12.92 47.68 -2.05
CA GLY A 309 14.01 46.83 -2.54
C GLY A 309 13.95 45.37 -2.04
N MET A 310 13.13 45.07 -1.02
CA MET A 310 12.88 43.69 -0.60
C MET A 310 12.11 42.92 -1.69
N VAL A 311 12.46 41.66 -1.94
CA VAL A 311 11.80 40.81 -2.94
C VAL A 311 10.94 39.75 -2.28
N LEU A 312 9.68 39.63 -2.68
CA LEU A 312 8.78 38.60 -2.16
C LEU A 312 9.30 37.20 -2.50
N ALA A 313 9.38 36.33 -1.50
CA ALA A 313 9.70 34.92 -1.70
C ALA A 313 8.49 34.08 -2.09
N ARG A 314 7.29 34.52 -1.71
CA ARG A 314 6.02 33.81 -1.91
C ARG A 314 4.94 34.78 -2.38
N ASP A 315 3.88 34.25 -2.99
CA ASP A 315 2.70 35.02 -3.34
C ASP A 315 2.07 35.61 -2.07
N ILE A 316 1.64 36.88 -2.12
CA ILE A 316 0.81 37.50 -1.09
C ILE A 316 -0.65 37.39 -1.53
N ILE A 317 -1.43 36.69 -0.73
CA ILE A 317 -2.86 36.49 -0.92
C ILE A 317 -3.59 37.08 0.31
N SER A 318 -4.76 37.71 0.12
CA SER A 318 -5.59 38.15 1.27
C SER A 318 -6.46 37.00 1.80
N THR A 319 -7.07 37.15 2.98
CA THR A 319 -7.95 36.10 3.55
C THR A 319 -9.12 35.73 2.64
N ASN A 320 -9.53 36.64 1.75
CA ASN A 320 -10.55 36.39 0.71
C ASN A 320 -10.02 35.69 -0.55
N ASN A 321 -8.82 35.11 -0.48
CA ASN A 321 -8.16 34.38 -1.56
C ASN A 321 -7.87 35.23 -2.82
N VAL A 322 -7.69 36.54 -2.64
CA VAL A 322 -7.33 37.47 -3.72
C VAL A 322 -5.81 37.61 -3.76
N LEU A 323 -5.19 37.30 -4.90
CA LEU A 323 -3.77 37.53 -5.13
C LEU A 323 -3.47 39.04 -5.10
N LEU A 324 -2.76 39.51 -4.08
CA LEU A 324 -2.37 40.91 -3.92
C LEU A 324 -1.09 41.23 -4.68
N LEU A 325 -0.06 40.38 -4.55
CA LEU A 325 1.23 40.48 -5.23
C LEU A 325 1.82 39.09 -5.47
N PRO A 326 2.39 38.79 -6.66
CA PRO A 326 3.04 37.51 -6.91
C PRO A 326 4.45 37.42 -6.29
N GLN A 327 4.95 36.21 -6.09
CA GLN A 327 6.33 35.92 -5.71
C GLN A 327 7.32 36.54 -6.71
N HIS A 328 8.55 36.78 -6.24
CA HIS A 328 9.61 37.50 -6.95
C HIS A 328 9.27 38.97 -7.28
N THR A 329 8.20 39.52 -6.73
CA THR A 329 7.93 40.96 -6.83
C THR A 329 8.85 41.74 -5.92
N GLU A 330 9.59 42.70 -6.48
CA GLU A 330 10.32 43.71 -5.72
C GLU A 330 9.34 44.76 -5.15
N LEU A 331 9.41 44.96 -3.83
CA LEU A 331 8.58 45.90 -3.10
C LEU A 331 9.10 47.32 -3.28
N ASP A 332 8.22 48.21 -3.76
CA ASP A 332 8.44 49.65 -3.73
C ASP A 332 7.58 50.29 -2.64
N LYS A 333 7.79 51.58 -2.35
CA LYS A 333 7.04 52.32 -1.31
C LYS A 333 5.52 52.21 -1.51
N LYS A 334 5.05 52.25 -2.77
CA LYS A 334 3.62 52.23 -3.10
C LYS A 334 3.01 50.83 -2.85
N LYS A 335 3.73 49.77 -3.20
CA LYS A 335 3.34 48.39 -2.91
C LYS A 335 3.29 48.13 -1.41
N ILE A 336 4.29 48.61 -0.64
CA ILE A 336 4.32 48.47 0.82
C ILE A 336 3.14 49.19 1.47
N GLU A 337 2.87 50.43 1.08
CA GLU A 337 1.69 51.17 1.56
C GLU A 337 0.38 50.45 1.24
N LYS A 338 0.27 49.81 0.06
CA LYS A 338 -0.91 49.02 -0.32
C LYS A 338 -1.07 47.79 0.57
N LEU A 339 0.01 47.08 0.87
CA LEU A 339 0.04 45.92 1.75
C LEU A 339 -0.34 46.30 3.19
N LEU A 340 0.26 47.37 3.74
CA LEU A 340 -0.06 47.86 5.08
C LEU A 340 -1.52 48.32 5.21
N LYS A 341 -2.05 48.97 4.16
CA LYS A 341 -3.48 49.34 4.12
C LYS A 341 -4.38 48.11 4.04
N HIS A 342 -4.00 47.08 3.29
CA HIS A 342 -4.76 45.84 3.23
C HIS A 342 -4.73 45.12 4.57
N GLN A 343 -3.59 44.99 5.24
CA GLN A 343 -3.50 44.31 6.54
C GLN A 343 -4.49 44.84 7.58
N ASN A 344 -4.80 46.14 7.57
CA ASN A 344 -5.78 46.76 8.48
C ASN A 344 -7.25 46.50 8.11
N LEU A 345 -7.53 46.09 6.87
CA LEU A 345 -8.89 45.89 6.31
C LEU A 345 -9.20 44.41 6.06
N ASP A 346 -8.20 43.65 5.62
CA ASP A 346 -8.20 42.25 5.25
C ASP A 346 -6.77 41.69 5.47
N PRO A 347 -6.53 40.93 6.54
CA PRO A 347 -5.21 40.41 6.89
C PRO A 347 -4.54 39.62 5.75
N ILE A 348 -3.22 39.67 5.70
CA ILE A 348 -2.43 38.91 4.71
C ILE A 348 -2.31 37.46 5.20
N GLN A 349 -2.68 36.51 4.34
CA GLN A 349 -2.62 35.07 4.61
C GLN A 349 -1.17 34.58 4.68
N GLY A 350 -0.84 33.75 5.67
CA GLY A 350 0.49 33.15 5.88
C GLY A 350 1.60 34.12 6.33
N GLY A 351 1.37 35.42 6.27
CA GLY A 351 2.39 36.45 6.52
C GLY A 351 3.22 36.78 5.27
N ILE A 352 4.17 37.71 5.41
CA ILE A 352 4.97 38.21 4.28
C ILE A 352 6.36 37.60 4.35
N PHE A 353 6.76 36.88 3.29
CA PHE A 353 8.07 36.24 3.20
C PHE A 353 8.93 36.96 2.16
N ILE A 354 10.15 37.31 2.55
CA ILE A 354 11.12 38.05 1.73
C ILE A 354 12.32 37.15 1.43
N LEU A 355 12.81 37.18 0.20
CA LEU A 355 14.03 36.46 -0.18
C LEU A 355 15.23 37.00 0.59
N ASN A 356 16.02 36.10 1.14
CA ASN A 356 17.23 36.47 1.86
C ASN A 356 18.29 36.97 0.87
N GLU A 357 18.85 38.17 1.13
CA GLU A 357 19.82 38.84 0.25
C GLU A 357 21.06 37.98 -0.07
N ARG A 358 21.35 36.96 0.77
CA ARG A 358 22.49 36.04 0.61
C ARG A 358 22.24 34.88 -0.35
N SER A 359 21.00 34.59 -0.71
CA SER A 359 20.64 33.47 -1.61
C SER A 359 20.60 33.85 -3.09
N ALA A 360 20.88 35.12 -3.41
CA ALA A 360 20.89 35.67 -4.78
C ALA A 360 22.28 35.66 -5.45
N SER A 361 23.26 34.94 -4.89
CA SER A 361 24.63 34.83 -5.42
C SER A 361 24.86 33.52 -6.15
#